data_AF-A0A9Q1QJI8-F1
#
_entry.id   AF-A0A9Q1QJI8-F1
#
_cell.length_a   1.000
_cell.length_b   1.000
_cell.length_c   1.000
_cell.angle_alpha   90.00
_cell.angle_beta   90.00
_cell.angle_gamma   90.00
#
_symmetry.space_group_name_H-M   'P 1'
#
loop_
_entity.id
_entity.type
_entity.pdbx_description
1 polymer ?
#
loop_
_entity_poly.entity_id
_entity_poly.type
_entity_poly.pdbx_seq_one_letter_code
_entity_poly.pdbx_strand_id
1 'polypeptide(L)'
;MFNLVRHAQGIHNIEGAEKDKRSPKLFDACLSPLGWDQVENLRKHVNACGLLKRIQLVIVSPLLRTMQTAAVVFGGDIQSNSISATPLMVENVKSEHAAVSSLDCPPFIAHELCRERLGINTADRRRSISEYKSLFPAIDFSLVESDDDIMWARDVRESDEELAARGIRFLKW
;
A
#
# COMPACT_ATOMS: atom_id res chain seq x y z
N MET A 1 14.59 15.16 0.18
CA MET A 1 15.18 13.83 0.44
C MET A 1 14.09 12.81 0.24
N PHE A 2 14.35 11.74 -0.52
CA PHE A 2 13.39 10.66 -0.74
C PHE A 2 13.78 9.44 0.10
N ASN A 3 12.80 8.81 0.74
CA ASN A 3 12.96 7.51 1.37
C ASN A 3 12.10 6.51 0.59
N LEU A 4 12.71 5.44 0.11
CA LEU A 4 12.01 4.40 -0.64
C LEU A 4 11.83 3.18 0.27
N VAL A 5 10.59 2.73 0.42
CA VAL A 5 10.23 1.59 1.25
C VAL A 5 9.46 0.58 0.41
N ARG A 6 9.96 -0.65 0.34
CA ARG A 6 9.23 -1.77 -0.26
C ARG A 6 8.13 -2.21 0.71
N HIS A 7 6.99 -2.66 0.19
CA HIS A 7 5.97 -3.32 1.00
C HIS A 7 6.58 -4.51 1.78
N ALA A 8 6.05 -4.78 2.96
CA ALA A 8 6.41 -5.98 3.73
C ALA A 8 5.93 -7.26 3.03
N GLN A 9 6.33 -8.43 3.52
CA GLN A 9 5.97 -9.70 2.90
C GLN A 9 4.46 -9.85 2.75
N GLY A 10 3.99 -10.03 1.51
CA GLY A 10 2.62 -10.37 1.20
C GLY A 10 2.40 -11.86 1.06
N ILE A 11 1.14 -12.31 1.16
CA ILE A 11 0.76 -13.72 0.91
C ILE A 11 1.27 -14.20 -0.46
N HIS A 12 1.21 -13.34 -1.48
CA HIS A 12 1.73 -13.65 -2.81
C HIS A 12 3.25 -13.91 -2.86
N ASN A 13 4.05 -13.39 -1.92
CA ASN A 13 5.49 -13.69 -1.88
C ASN A 13 5.75 -15.11 -1.39
N ILE A 14 4.88 -15.65 -0.53
CA ILE A 14 4.95 -17.02 -0.02
C ILE A 14 4.40 -17.99 -1.08
N GLU A 15 3.19 -17.71 -1.57
CA GLU A 15 2.50 -18.62 -2.49
C GLU A 15 3.03 -18.56 -3.93
N GLY A 16 3.52 -17.41 -4.39
CA GLY A 16 4.00 -17.19 -5.75
C GLY A 16 5.41 -17.70 -6.03
N ALA A 17 6.13 -18.17 -5.01
CA ALA A 17 7.41 -18.86 -5.16
C ALA A 17 7.23 -20.31 -5.67
N GLU A 18 6.06 -20.91 -5.44
CA GLU A 18 5.80 -22.35 -5.66
C GLU A 18 4.51 -22.63 -6.48
N LYS A 19 3.73 -21.61 -6.91
CA LYS A 19 2.40 -21.79 -7.54
C LYS A 19 2.12 -20.87 -8.74
N ASP A 20 1.00 -21.14 -9.41
CA ASP A 20 0.41 -20.31 -10.47
C ASP A 20 0.13 -18.86 -9.99
N LYS A 21 0.92 -17.91 -10.51
CA LYS A 21 0.82 -16.47 -10.22
C LYS A 21 -0.47 -15.82 -10.75
N ARG A 22 -1.24 -16.54 -11.58
CA ARG A 22 -2.56 -16.12 -12.08
C ARG A 22 -3.71 -16.54 -11.17
N SER A 23 -3.43 -17.28 -10.09
CA SER A 23 -4.45 -17.73 -9.13
C SER A 23 -5.30 -16.55 -8.63
N PRO A 24 -6.63 -16.61 -8.72
CA PRO A 24 -7.53 -15.60 -8.17
C PRO A 24 -7.35 -15.38 -6.66
N LYS A 25 -6.82 -16.37 -5.92
CA LYS A 25 -6.53 -16.25 -4.48
C LYS A 25 -5.45 -15.21 -4.19
N LEU A 26 -4.60 -14.91 -5.17
CA LEU A 26 -3.53 -13.93 -5.05
C LEU A 26 -4.02 -12.50 -5.35
N PHE A 27 -5.29 -12.33 -5.73
CA PHE A 27 -5.84 -11.02 -6.09
C PHE A 27 -5.62 -10.00 -4.98
N ASP A 28 -4.87 -8.96 -5.33
CA ASP A 28 -4.52 -7.85 -4.44
C ASP A 28 -4.14 -8.32 -3.03
N ALA A 29 -3.19 -9.26 -2.98
CA ALA A 29 -2.82 -9.99 -1.77
C ALA A 29 -2.43 -9.02 -0.63
N CYS A 30 -2.94 -9.32 0.57
CA CYS A 30 -2.57 -8.64 1.81
C CYS A 30 -1.18 -9.08 2.32
N LEU A 31 -0.73 -8.42 3.39
CA LEU A 31 0.42 -8.84 4.18
C LEU A 31 0.22 -10.24 4.79
N SER A 32 1.30 -11.02 4.84
CA SER A 32 1.37 -12.28 5.60
C SER A 32 1.55 -11.99 7.10
N PRO A 33 1.40 -12.99 7.99
CA PRO A 33 1.73 -12.82 9.40
C PRO A 33 3.15 -12.27 9.62
N LEU A 34 4.14 -12.79 8.88
CA LEU A 34 5.50 -12.24 8.92
C LEU A 34 5.57 -10.80 8.37
N GLY A 35 4.77 -10.48 7.35
CA GLY A 35 4.64 -9.12 6.84
C GLY A 35 4.16 -8.13 7.91
N TRP A 36 3.20 -8.55 8.75
CA TRP A 36 2.73 -7.74 9.88
C TRP A 36 3.84 -7.52 10.93
N ASP A 37 4.60 -8.55 11.27
CA ASP A 37 5.75 -8.40 12.17
C ASP A 37 6.81 -7.43 11.60
N GLN A 38 7.04 -7.47 10.29
CA GLN A 38 7.98 -6.58 9.61
C GLN A 38 7.57 -5.10 9.71
N VAL A 39 6.29 -4.79 9.49
CA VAL A 39 5.80 -3.40 9.55
C VAL A 39 5.81 -2.84 10.96
N GLU A 40 5.51 -3.66 11.97
CA GLU A 40 5.60 -3.26 13.38
C GLU A 40 7.04 -2.96 13.80
N ASN A 41 7.99 -3.80 13.37
CA ASN A 41 9.41 -3.56 13.64
C ASN A 41 9.92 -2.30 12.92
N LEU A 42 9.50 -2.07 11.68
CA LEU A 42 9.85 -0.85 10.95
C LEU A 42 9.22 0.40 11.59
N ARG A 43 7.96 0.34 12.04
CA ARG A 43 7.30 1.43 12.76
C ARG A 43 8.10 1.83 14.00
N LYS A 44 8.54 0.87 14.81
CA LYS A 44 9.39 1.13 15.99
C LYS A 44 10.66 1.87 15.61
N HIS A 45 11.34 1.42 14.54
CA HIS A 45 12.56 2.05 14.07
C HIS A 45 12.32 3.49 13.58
N VAL A 46 11.31 3.70 12.73
CA VAL A 46 10.95 5.01 12.16
C VAL A 46 10.61 6.03 13.24
N ASN A 47 9.93 5.60 14.32
CA ASN A 47 9.65 6.44 15.47
C ASN A 47 10.92 6.73 16.30
N ALA A 48 11.71 5.71 16.60
CA ALA A 48 12.92 5.84 17.41
C ALA A 48 13.97 6.77 16.78
N CYS A 49 14.12 6.74 15.45
CA CYS A 49 15.06 7.63 14.74
C CYS A 49 14.46 9.02 14.43
N GLY A 50 13.20 9.27 14.79
CA GLY A 50 12.51 10.54 14.55
C GLY A 50 12.21 10.81 13.06
N LEU A 51 12.31 9.81 12.19
CA LEU A 51 12.07 9.97 10.76
C LEU A 51 10.63 10.41 10.48
N LEU A 52 9.66 9.86 11.21
CA LEU A 52 8.23 10.19 11.01
C LEU A 52 7.97 11.70 11.09
N LYS A 53 8.60 12.39 12.06
CA LYS A 53 8.46 13.83 12.28
C LYS A 53 9.02 14.69 11.15
N ARG A 54 9.79 14.10 10.23
CA ARG A 54 10.43 14.77 9.09
C ARG A 54 9.74 14.48 7.76
N ILE A 55 8.80 13.53 7.74
CA ILE A 55 8.07 13.19 6.52
C ILE A 55 6.95 14.21 6.33
N GLN A 56 6.87 14.78 5.14
CA GLN A 56 5.83 15.75 4.77
C GLN A 56 4.72 15.13 3.92
N LEU A 57 4.98 13.97 3.30
CA LEU A 57 4.05 13.26 2.43
C LEU A 57 4.46 11.78 2.35
N VAL A 58 3.47 10.88 2.40
CA VAL A 58 3.63 9.46 2.09
C VAL A 58 2.91 9.17 0.79
N ILE A 59 3.66 8.70 -0.22
CA ILE A 59 3.10 8.29 -1.51
C ILE A 59 3.03 6.77 -1.53
N VAL A 60 1.86 6.23 -1.84
CA VAL A 60 1.62 4.78 -1.86
C VAL A 60 1.21 4.30 -3.24
N SER A 61 1.75 3.15 -3.64
CA SER A 61 1.15 2.39 -4.73
C SER A 61 -0.23 1.89 -4.25
N PRO A 62 -1.30 1.99 -5.06
CA PRO A 62 -2.64 1.49 -4.71
C PRO A 62 -2.71 -0.04 -4.83
N LEU A 63 -1.91 -0.75 -4.03
CA LEU A 63 -1.96 -2.19 -3.83
C LEU A 63 -2.12 -2.43 -2.33
N LEU A 64 -2.96 -3.37 -1.93
CA LEU A 64 -3.37 -3.54 -0.53
C LEU A 64 -2.16 -3.69 0.40
N ARG A 65 -1.21 -4.57 0.06
CA ARG A 65 0.04 -4.78 0.81
C ARG A 65 0.85 -3.50 1.02
N THR A 66 0.86 -2.60 0.05
CA THR A 66 1.62 -1.34 0.12
C THR A 66 0.92 -0.35 1.03
N MET A 67 -0.40 -0.23 0.91
CA MET A 67 -1.18 0.65 1.78
C MET A 67 -1.21 0.16 3.23
N GLN A 68 -1.32 -1.15 3.46
CA GLN A 68 -1.17 -1.75 4.80
C GLN A 68 0.21 -1.44 5.40
N THR A 69 1.27 -1.64 4.60
CA THR A 69 2.65 -1.31 5.02
C THR A 69 2.76 0.16 5.42
N ALA A 70 2.33 1.06 4.54
CA ALA A 70 2.49 2.49 4.76
C ALA A 70 1.64 2.98 5.94
N ALA A 71 0.39 2.51 6.06
CA ALA A 71 -0.50 2.89 7.14
C ALA A 71 0.10 2.51 8.50
N VAL A 72 0.56 1.26 8.68
CA VAL A 72 1.15 0.85 9.96
C VAL A 72 2.45 1.58 10.25
N VAL A 73 3.35 1.69 9.27
CA VAL A 73 4.68 2.26 9.51
C VAL A 73 4.63 3.76 9.77
N PHE A 74 3.79 4.49 9.05
CA PHE A 74 3.79 5.96 9.03
C PHE A 74 2.50 6.60 9.53
N GLY A 75 1.50 5.82 9.95
CA GLY A 75 0.26 6.32 10.52
C GLY A 75 0.39 6.82 11.95
N GLY A 76 -0.67 7.44 12.45
CA GLY A 76 -0.79 7.91 13.82
C GLY A 76 -0.81 6.77 14.84
N ASP A 77 -0.70 7.12 16.12
CA ASP A 77 -0.79 6.13 17.18
C ASP A 77 -2.15 5.44 17.19
N ILE A 78 -2.12 4.14 17.51
CA ILE A 78 -3.30 3.29 17.71
C ILE A 78 -3.96 3.78 19.02
N GLN A 79 -4.75 4.84 18.95
CA GLN A 79 -5.36 5.41 20.16
C GLN A 79 -6.56 4.60 20.62
N SER A 80 -6.51 4.24 21.90
CA SER A 80 -7.68 4.05 22.74
C SER A 80 -8.35 5.42 22.97
N ASN A 81 -9.58 5.59 22.47
CA ASN A 81 -10.61 6.49 23.01
C ASN A 81 -10.41 8.03 22.95
N SER A 82 -9.91 8.61 21.86
CA SER A 82 -10.14 10.05 21.63
C SER A 82 -10.79 10.35 20.26
N ILE A 83 -11.52 11.45 20.22
CA ILE A 83 -12.67 11.78 19.36
C ILE A 83 -12.32 11.89 17.86
N SER A 84 -13.15 11.25 17.02
CA SER A 84 -13.53 11.65 15.65
C SER A 84 -12.44 11.95 14.60
N ALA A 85 -11.29 11.26 14.62
CA ALA A 85 -10.41 11.27 13.46
C ALA A 85 -10.82 10.18 12.47
N THR A 86 -10.95 10.53 11.19
CA THR A 86 -11.12 9.56 10.10
C THR A 86 -9.95 8.57 10.15
N PRO A 87 -10.18 7.25 10.27
CA PRO A 87 -9.07 6.30 10.37
C PRO A 87 -8.24 6.32 9.09
N LEU A 88 -6.92 6.19 9.23
CA LEU A 88 -6.02 5.97 8.10
C LEU A 88 -6.22 4.58 7.52
N MET A 89 -6.42 3.59 8.39
CA MET A 89 -6.81 2.23 8.05
C MET A 89 -7.83 1.74 9.08
N VAL A 90 -8.97 1.22 8.63
CA VAL A 90 -10.00 0.65 9.53
C VAL A 90 -9.48 -0.61 10.22
N GLU A 91 -10.17 -1.10 11.24
CA GLU A 91 -9.80 -2.38 11.87
C GLU A 91 -10.03 -3.57 10.93
N ASN A 92 -9.32 -4.66 11.17
CA ASN A 92 -9.56 -5.95 10.53
C ASN A 92 -9.45 -5.95 8.98
N VAL A 93 -8.56 -5.14 8.41
CA VAL A 93 -8.25 -5.19 6.97
C VAL A 93 -7.43 -6.44 6.68
N LYS A 94 -8.13 -7.58 6.55
CA LYS A 94 -7.59 -8.92 6.22
C LYS A 94 -6.66 -9.54 7.28
N SER A 95 -6.56 -8.98 8.48
CA SER A 95 -5.97 -9.62 9.68
C SER A 95 -6.49 -8.94 10.95
N GLU A 96 -6.42 -9.63 12.10
CA GLU A 96 -6.76 -9.05 13.41
C GLU A 96 -5.76 -7.94 13.77
N HIS A 97 -6.09 -6.69 13.44
CA HIS A 97 -5.30 -5.52 13.80
C HIS A 97 -6.23 -4.37 14.19
N ALA A 98 -5.78 -3.57 15.15
CA ALA A 98 -6.49 -2.35 15.52
C ALA A 98 -6.48 -1.33 14.38
N ALA A 99 -7.49 -0.46 14.34
CA ALA A 99 -7.51 0.66 13.41
C ALA A 99 -6.26 1.54 13.58
N VAL A 100 -5.77 2.10 12.47
CA VAL A 100 -4.65 3.04 12.48
C VAL A 100 -5.19 4.45 12.35
N SER A 101 -4.81 5.33 13.27
CA SER A 101 -5.23 6.73 13.27
C SER A 101 -4.56 7.52 12.15
N SER A 102 -5.25 8.54 11.63
CA SER A 102 -4.65 9.58 10.78
C SER A 102 -4.19 10.81 11.56
N LEU A 103 -4.30 10.82 12.89
CA LEU A 103 -3.83 11.91 13.74
C LEU A 103 -2.30 11.90 13.80
N ASP A 104 -1.70 13.09 13.78
CA ASP A 104 -0.24 13.29 13.91
C ASP A 104 0.61 12.49 12.91
N CYS A 105 0.02 12.10 11.76
CA CYS A 105 0.73 11.49 10.65
C CYS A 105 0.81 12.44 9.45
N PRO A 106 1.82 12.28 8.56
CA PRO A 106 1.83 12.99 7.29
C PRO A 106 0.60 12.63 6.44
N PRO A 107 0.23 13.48 5.45
CA PRO A 107 -0.79 13.13 4.47
C PRO A 107 -0.34 11.93 3.62
N PHE A 108 -1.32 11.14 3.18
CA PHE A 108 -1.12 9.98 2.31
C PHE A 108 -1.80 10.20 0.97
N ILE A 109 -1.10 9.88 -0.13
CA ILE A 109 -1.66 9.96 -1.48
C ILE A 109 -1.34 8.68 -2.26
N ALA A 110 -2.35 8.12 -2.90
CA ALA A 110 -2.23 6.96 -3.76
C ALA A 110 -1.85 7.39 -5.18
N HIS A 111 -0.84 6.75 -5.76
CA HIS A 111 -0.37 7.07 -7.10
C HIS A 111 -0.11 5.80 -7.92
N GLU A 112 -0.81 5.67 -9.05
CA GLU A 112 -0.68 4.51 -9.96
C GLU A 112 0.73 4.33 -10.54
N LEU A 113 1.50 5.42 -10.72
CA LEU A 113 2.78 5.35 -11.42
C LEU A 113 3.87 4.64 -10.60
N CYS A 114 3.73 4.52 -9.27
CA CYS A 114 4.69 3.82 -8.42
C CYS A 114 4.33 2.34 -8.14
N ARG A 115 3.40 1.76 -8.91
CA ARG A 115 3.05 0.33 -8.84
C ARG A 115 4.18 -0.57 -9.34
N GLU A 116 4.14 -1.83 -8.89
CA GLU A 116 4.91 -2.95 -9.45
C GLU A 116 4.66 -3.09 -10.97
N ARG A 117 5.50 -3.87 -11.66
CA ARG A 117 5.32 -4.23 -13.07
C ARG A 117 3.93 -4.85 -13.31
N LEU A 118 3.19 -4.26 -14.24
CA LEU A 118 1.78 -4.56 -14.45
C LEU A 118 1.55 -5.83 -15.28
N GLY A 119 0.38 -6.45 -15.05
CA GLY A 119 -0.19 -7.52 -15.86
C GLY A 119 0.29 -8.93 -15.52
N ILE A 120 -0.37 -9.95 -16.09
CA ILE A 120 -0.18 -11.39 -15.85
C ILE A 120 -0.43 -11.85 -14.40
N ASN A 121 0.30 -11.31 -13.43
CA ASN A 121 0.20 -11.71 -12.03
C ASN A 121 -1.06 -11.10 -11.39
N THR A 122 -1.93 -11.93 -10.83
CA THR A 122 -3.19 -11.49 -10.21
C THR A 122 -2.95 -10.60 -8.97
N ALA A 123 -1.82 -10.79 -8.28
CA ALA A 123 -1.42 -9.95 -7.14
C ALA A 123 -1.05 -8.51 -7.53
N ASP A 124 -0.76 -8.26 -8.81
CA ASP A 124 -0.42 -6.92 -9.31
C ASP A 124 -1.67 -6.16 -9.77
N ARG A 125 -2.85 -6.78 -9.71
CA ARG A 125 -4.15 -6.13 -9.93
C ARG A 125 -4.68 -5.57 -8.62
N ARG A 126 -5.13 -4.32 -8.62
CA ARG A 126 -5.72 -3.66 -7.45
C ARG A 126 -7.23 -3.87 -7.35
N ARG A 127 -7.79 -3.62 -6.16
CA ARG A 127 -9.23 -3.49 -5.94
C ARG A 127 -9.76 -2.16 -6.47
N SER A 128 -11.07 -1.98 -6.42
CA SER A 128 -11.69 -0.70 -6.77
C SER A 128 -11.29 0.39 -5.78
N ILE A 129 -11.28 1.63 -6.24
CA ILE A 129 -11.00 2.78 -5.36
C ILE A 129 -12.10 2.95 -4.32
N SER A 130 -13.34 2.63 -4.65
CA SER A 130 -14.48 2.64 -3.73
C SER A 130 -14.26 1.65 -2.58
N GLU A 131 -13.78 0.43 -2.86
CA GLU A 131 -13.38 -0.51 -1.81
C GLU A 131 -12.22 0.06 -0.98
N TYR A 132 -11.18 0.60 -1.62
CA TYR A 132 -10.05 1.18 -0.89
C TYR A 132 -10.41 2.36 -0.01
N LYS A 133 -11.32 3.25 -0.44
CA LYS A 133 -11.81 4.36 0.39
C LYS A 133 -12.54 3.86 1.65
N SER A 134 -13.20 2.70 1.59
CA SER A 134 -13.80 2.10 2.78
C SER A 134 -12.77 1.53 3.76
N LEU A 135 -11.63 1.04 3.25
CA LEU A 135 -10.57 0.42 4.06
C LEU A 135 -9.53 1.42 4.56
N PHE A 136 -9.26 2.46 3.77
CA PHE A 136 -8.28 3.51 4.02
C PHE A 136 -8.88 4.91 3.83
N PRO A 137 -9.84 5.32 4.68
CA PRO A 137 -10.60 6.56 4.47
C PRO A 137 -9.76 7.85 4.42
N ALA A 138 -8.58 7.87 5.05
CA ALA A 138 -7.69 9.05 5.06
C ALA A 138 -6.61 9.05 3.95
N ILE A 139 -6.55 8.04 3.08
CA ILE A 139 -5.66 8.07 1.91
C ILE A 139 -6.35 8.86 0.79
N ASP A 140 -5.66 9.86 0.24
CA ASP A 140 -6.14 10.58 -0.94
C ASP A 140 -5.95 9.75 -2.21
N PHE A 141 -7.06 9.47 -2.90
CA PHE A 141 -7.08 8.76 -4.19
C PHE A 141 -7.39 9.69 -5.37
N SER A 142 -7.32 11.01 -5.19
CA SER A 142 -7.65 12.03 -6.22
C SER A 142 -6.83 11.91 -7.50
N LEU A 143 -5.63 11.32 -7.44
CA LEU A 143 -4.77 11.06 -8.60
C LEU A 143 -5.14 9.79 -9.38
N VAL A 144 -6.09 8.98 -8.89
CA VAL A 144 -6.53 7.76 -9.58
C VAL A 144 -7.75 8.07 -10.43
N GLU A 145 -7.61 7.94 -11.75
CA GLU A 145 -8.63 8.36 -12.72
C GLU A 145 -9.84 7.41 -12.82
N SER A 146 -9.67 6.12 -12.51
CA SER A 146 -10.70 5.10 -12.65
C SER A 146 -10.92 4.31 -11.37
N ASP A 147 -12.19 4.05 -11.05
CA ASP A 147 -12.54 3.19 -9.91
C ASP A 147 -11.98 1.78 -10.11
N ASP A 148 -12.13 1.22 -11.31
CA ASP A 148 -11.57 -0.08 -11.69
C ASP A 148 -10.08 0.01 -12.06
N ASP A 149 -9.38 -1.14 -11.96
CA ASP A 149 -7.99 -1.26 -12.40
C ASP A 149 -7.88 -1.39 -13.92
N ILE A 150 -7.86 -0.27 -14.63
CA ILE A 150 -7.71 -0.21 -16.09
C ILE A 150 -6.26 -0.39 -16.56
N MET A 151 -5.28 -0.30 -15.65
CA MET A 151 -3.85 -0.38 -15.99
C MET A 151 -3.34 -1.83 -16.00
N TRP A 152 -3.99 -2.73 -15.25
CA TRP A 152 -3.62 -4.14 -15.23
C TRP A 152 -4.31 -4.92 -16.37
N ALA A 153 -3.51 -5.67 -17.13
CA ALA A 153 -4.01 -6.56 -18.18
C ALA A 153 -3.73 -8.03 -17.84
N ARG A 154 -4.72 -8.90 -18.06
CA ARG A 154 -4.60 -10.33 -17.73
C ARG A 154 -3.51 -11.05 -18.52
N ASP A 155 -3.37 -10.71 -19.80
CA ASP A 155 -2.57 -11.50 -20.74
C ASP A 155 -1.34 -10.75 -21.27
N VAL A 156 -1.17 -9.47 -20.89
CA VAL A 156 -0.06 -8.63 -21.33
C VAL A 156 0.73 -8.21 -20.10
N ARG A 157 2.02 -8.57 -20.05
CA ARG A 157 2.96 -8.02 -19.05
C ARG A 157 3.52 -6.73 -19.62
N GLU A 158 3.51 -5.68 -18.82
CA GLU A 158 4.22 -4.44 -19.10
C GLU A 158 5.69 -4.74 -19.46
N SER A 159 6.26 -4.09 -20.47
CA SER A 159 7.68 -4.27 -20.80
C SER A 159 8.59 -3.56 -19.79
N ASP A 160 9.89 -3.86 -19.81
CA ASP A 160 10.83 -3.16 -18.94
C ASP A 160 11.01 -1.69 -19.36
N GLU A 161 10.86 -1.39 -20.66
CA GLU A 161 10.84 -0.03 -21.20
C GLU A 161 9.61 0.76 -20.73
N GLU A 162 8.42 0.14 -20.79
CA GLU A 162 7.18 0.75 -20.30
C GLU A 162 7.25 1.01 -18.79
N LEU A 163 7.74 0.05 -18.02
CA LEU A 163 7.95 0.17 -16.57
C LEU A 163 8.94 1.30 -16.25
N ALA A 164 10.09 1.36 -16.94
CA ALA A 164 11.07 2.41 -16.76
C ALA A 164 10.51 3.79 -17.14
N ALA A 165 9.79 3.91 -18.26
CA ALA A 165 9.14 5.14 -18.68
C ALA A 165 8.07 5.59 -17.66
N ARG A 166 7.30 4.66 -17.09
CA ARG A 166 6.35 4.94 -16.00
C ARG A 166 7.05 5.41 -14.73
N GLY A 167 8.15 4.78 -14.33
CA GLY A 167 8.97 5.21 -13.19
C GLY A 167 9.56 6.60 -13.38
N ILE A 168 10.03 6.95 -14.59
CA ILE A 168 10.52 8.31 -14.90
C ILE A 168 9.39 9.33 -14.81
N ARG A 169 8.17 9.01 -15.27
CA ARG A 169 7.00 9.90 -15.12
C ARG A 169 6.68 10.12 -13.64
N PHE A 170 6.74 9.07 -12.82
CA PHE A 170 6.53 9.18 -11.37
C PHE A 170 7.56 10.12 -10.72
N LEU A 171 8.85 9.98 -11.04
CA LEU A 171 9.91 10.82 -10.47
C LEU A 171 9.87 12.29 -10.92
N LYS A 172 9.11 12.60 -11.98
CA LYS A 172 8.94 13.95 -12.53
C LYS A 172 7.67 14.64 -12.02
N TRP A 173 6.76 13.91 -11.39
CA TRP A 173 5.60 14.47 -10.72
C TRP A 173 6.04 15.21 -9.45
#